data_AF-A0A1Q7X8R4-F1
#
_entry.id   AF-A0A1Q7X8R4-F1
#
_cell.length_a   1.000
_cell.length_b   1.000
_cell.length_c   1.000
_cell.angle_alpha   90.00
_cell.angle_beta   90.00
_cell.angle_gamma   90.00
#
_symmetry.space_group_name_H-M   'P 1'
#
loop_
_entity.id
_entity.type
_entity.pdbx_description
1 polymer ?
#
loop_
_entity_poly.entity_id
_entity_poly.type
_entity_poly.pdbx_seq_one_letter_code
_entity_poly.pdbx_strand_id
1 'polypeptide(L)'
;MSWKAVFFALILISSVSVIPLAFSQMPPVTIFQSPKKQIEQGVQYYNVKCNVGLVLMKKLSDNSPACVKPDTSQKLVERHWGATVNPNTFPYNTLENSTTGTMNITNTKFSANYTITNAQILGIRADVQSLSTIVTIHTNSDGNLIITIPTALIIDPRIANPNDQPLVLGDGMEINFKELKKTSTYQTLSIPFTDGITEIEIIGTNLT
;
A
#
# COMPACT_ATOMS: atom_id res chain seq x y z
N MET A 1 29.54 -12.92 -86.10
CA MET A 1 29.85 -13.48 -84.77
C MET A 1 30.53 -12.35 -84.00
N SER A 2 30.09 -11.81 -82.86
CA SER A 2 29.38 -12.37 -81.72
C SER A 2 28.60 -11.25 -81.01
N TRP A 3 27.36 -11.56 -80.63
CA TRP A 3 26.41 -10.81 -79.81
C TRP A 3 26.65 -11.20 -78.35
N LYS A 4 26.91 -10.25 -77.44
CA LYS A 4 26.59 -10.22 -75.99
C LYS A 4 26.92 -8.81 -75.48
N ALA A 5 26.19 -8.10 -74.63
CA ALA A 5 24.88 -8.30 -74.01
C ALA A 5 24.39 -6.93 -73.51
N VAL A 6 23.07 -6.80 -73.49
CA VAL A 6 22.22 -5.76 -72.92
C VAL A 6 22.52 -5.55 -71.42
N PHE A 7 22.37 -4.34 -70.87
CA PHE A 7 21.39 -3.99 -69.81
C PHE A 7 21.68 -2.64 -69.14
N PHE A 8 20.63 -1.82 -69.15
CA PHE A 8 20.40 -0.61 -68.38
C PHE A 8 20.51 -0.86 -66.87
N ALA A 9 21.15 0.04 -66.13
CA ALA A 9 20.89 0.27 -64.69
C ALA A 9 21.29 1.73 -64.37
N LEU A 10 20.34 2.67 -64.45
CA LEU A 10 19.48 3.12 -63.35
C LEU A 10 20.23 3.81 -62.20
N ILE A 11 20.18 5.15 -62.29
CA ILE A 11 20.21 6.19 -61.24
C ILE A 11 20.16 5.64 -59.80
N LEU A 12 21.26 5.75 -59.06
CA LEU A 12 21.26 5.72 -57.58
C LEU A 12 21.32 7.16 -57.06
N ILE A 13 20.19 7.88 -57.17
CA ILE A 13 19.93 9.08 -56.37
C ILE A 13 18.76 8.76 -55.45
N SER A 14 18.94 9.13 -54.19
CA SER A 14 17.93 9.27 -53.13
C SER A 14 17.19 8.00 -52.68
N SER A 15 17.64 7.45 -51.56
CA SER A 15 16.71 6.91 -50.56
C SER A 15 17.13 7.37 -49.16
N VAL A 16 17.18 8.68 -48.95
CA VAL A 16 16.85 9.18 -47.61
C VAL A 16 15.37 8.87 -47.46
N SER A 17 15.06 7.75 -46.82
CA SER A 17 13.70 7.43 -46.43
C SER A 17 13.23 8.60 -45.57
N VAL A 18 12.43 9.49 -46.15
CA VAL A 18 11.69 10.48 -45.40
C VAL A 18 10.67 9.65 -44.63
N ILE A 19 11.07 9.19 -43.44
CA ILE A 19 10.16 8.55 -42.50
C ILE A 19 9.08 9.60 -42.30
N PRO A 20 7.82 9.36 -42.72
CA PRO A 20 6.76 10.27 -42.41
C PRO A 20 6.75 10.38 -40.89
N LEU A 21 7.03 11.57 -40.36
CA LEU A 21 6.68 11.91 -38.99
C LEU A 21 5.16 11.75 -38.95
N ALA A 22 4.72 10.54 -38.58
CA ALA A 22 3.34 10.31 -38.23
C ALA A 22 3.09 11.24 -37.05
N PHE A 23 2.47 12.39 -37.34
CA PHE A 23 1.97 13.29 -36.32
C PHE A 23 1.15 12.42 -35.37
N SER A 24 1.58 12.34 -34.11
CA SER A 24 0.84 11.64 -33.07
C SER A 24 -0.48 12.38 -32.87
N GLN A 25 -1.52 12.01 -33.63
CA GLN A 25 -2.86 12.47 -33.35
C GLN A 25 -3.24 11.88 -31.99
N MET A 26 -3.25 12.73 -30.97
CA MET A 26 -3.72 12.31 -29.64
C MET A 26 -5.17 11.84 -29.80
N PRO A 27 -5.53 10.67 -29.26
CA PRO A 27 -6.89 10.16 -29.37
C PRO A 27 -7.88 11.17 -28.79
N PRO A 28 -9.09 11.29 -29.36
CA PRO A 28 -10.10 12.22 -28.86
C PRO A 28 -10.42 11.90 -27.41
N VAL A 29 -10.41 12.93 -26.56
CA VAL A 29 -10.72 12.81 -25.13
C VAL A 29 -12.20 12.45 -24.98
N THR A 30 -12.48 11.19 -24.64
CA THR A 30 -13.84 10.72 -24.37
C THR A 30 -14.33 11.28 -23.04
N ILE A 31 -15.40 12.08 -23.08
CA ILE A 31 -16.06 12.64 -21.89
C ILE A 31 -17.26 11.76 -21.52
N PHE A 32 -17.22 11.16 -20.34
CA PHE A 32 -18.30 10.41 -19.73
C PHE A 32 -19.25 11.30 -18.93
N GLN A 33 -20.53 10.91 -18.90
CA GLN A 33 -21.56 11.51 -18.04
C GLN A 33 -21.24 11.26 -16.55
N SER A 34 -21.91 11.97 -15.65
CA SER A 34 -21.74 11.72 -14.20
C SER A 34 -22.14 10.28 -13.82
N PRO A 35 -21.55 9.71 -12.74
CA PRO A 35 -21.91 8.37 -12.27
C PRO A 35 -23.41 8.14 -12.11
N LYS A 36 -24.11 9.10 -11.50
CA LYS A 36 -25.55 9.03 -11.29
C LYS A 36 -26.31 8.88 -12.62
N LYS A 37 -25.97 9.68 -13.64
CA LYS A 37 -26.59 9.61 -14.96
C LYS A 37 -26.30 8.28 -15.66
N GLN A 38 -25.09 7.75 -15.53
CA GLN A 38 -24.76 6.45 -16.09
C GLN A 38 -25.61 5.34 -15.47
N ILE A 39 -25.78 5.32 -14.14
CA ILE A 39 -26.66 4.36 -13.46
C ILE A 39 -28.12 4.53 -13.91
N GLU A 40 -28.62 5.76 -14.02
CA GLU A 40 -29.97 6.04 -14.55
C GLU A 40 -30.16 5.54 -15.99
N GLN A 41 -29.08 5.49 -16.77
CA GLN A 41 -29.04 4.92 -18.13
C GLN A 41 -28.81 3.39 -18.12
N GLY A 42 -28.89 2.73 -16.96
CA GLY A 42 -28.77 1.29 -16.83
C GLY A 42 -27.34 0.75 -16.75
N VAL A 43 -26.33 1.63 -16.64
CA VAL A 43 -24.95 1.19 -16.41
C VAL A 43 -24.87 0.57 -15.02
N GLN A 44 -24.31 -0.64 -14.94
CA GLN A 44 -24.07 -1.30 -13.67
C GLN A 44 -23.02 -0.57 -12.86
N TYR A 45 -23.12 -0.65 -11.54
CA TYR A 45 -22.22 0.01 -10.58
C TYR A 45 -20.73 -0.13 -10.93
N TYR A 46 -20.28 -1.36 -11.17
CA TYR A 46 -18.88 -1.68 -11.48
C TYR A 46 -18.43 -1.25 -12.88
N ASN A 47 -19.38 -0.88 -13.76
CA ASN A 47 -19.13 -0.50 -15.14
C ASN A 47 -19.15 1.01 -15.36
N VAL A 48 -19.41 1.80 -14.31
CA VAL A 48 -19.37 3.27 -14.36
C VAL A 48 -17.98 3.73 -14.82
N LYS A 49 -17.95 4.60 -15.83
CA LYS A 49 -16.71 5.15 -16.38
C LYS A 49 -16.47 6.55 -15.85
N CYS A 50 -15.23 6.82 -15.45
CA CYS A 50 -14.81 8.14 -15.00
C CYS A 50 -14.02 8.86 -16.10
N ASN A 51 -14.15 10.18 -16.14
CA ASN A 51 -13.30 11.02 -17.00
C ASN A 51 -11.83 10.86 -16.65
N VAL A 52 -10.96 11.21 -17.61
CA VAL A 52 -9.50 11.16 -17.44
C VAL A 52 -9.10 11.90 -16.15
N GLY A 53 -8.22 11.28 -15.36
CA GLY A 53 -7.74 11.83 -14.09
C GLY A 53 -8.68 11.65 -12.90
N LEU A 54 -9.83 10.98 -13.08
CA LEU A 54 -10.75 10.63 -12.00
C LEU A 54 -10.82 9.12 -11.79
N VAL A 55 -11.11 8.73 -10.55
CA VAL A 55 -11.18 7.34 -10.09
C VAL A 55 -12.56 7.04 -9.51
N LEU A 56 -13.04 5.82 -9.74
CA LEU A 56 -14.36 5.37 -9.29
C LEU A 56 -14.33 4.91 -7.82
N MET A 57 -15.25 5.43 -7.03
CA MET A 57 -15.41 5.11 -5.61
C MET A 57 -16.86 4.77 -5.23
N LYS A 58 -16.99 4.07 -4.11
CA LYS A 58 -18.22 3.79 -3.38
C LYS A 58 -18.32 4.69 -2.18
N LYS A 59 -19.36 5.49 -2.06
CA LYS A 59 -19.68 6.14 -0.78
C LYS A 59 -20.22 5.09 0.18
N LEU A 60 -19.74 5.08 1.41
CA LEU A 60 -20.24 4.16 2.43
C LEU A 60 -21.58 4.60 3.03
N SER A 61 -21.94 5.88 2.87
CA SER A 61 -23.20 6.45 3.40
C SER A 61 -24.45 5.91 2.72
N ASP A 62 -24.42 5.77 1.39
CA ASP A 62 -25.59 5.45 0.56
C ASP A 62 -25.27 4.43 -0.55
N ASN A 63 -24.08 3.83 -0.51
CA ASN A 63 -23.57 2.92 -1.54
C ASN A 63 -23.49 3.53 -2.96
N SER A 64 -23.63 4.85 -3.13
CA SER A 64 -23.62 5.50 -4.44
C SER A 64 -22.21 5.59 -5.05
N PRO A 65 -22.08 5.55 -6.40
CA PRO A 65 -20.79 5.73 -7.07
C PRO A 65 -20.37 7.21 -7.14
N ALA A 66 -19.08 7.47 -7.04
CA ALA A 66 -18.50 8.80 -7.23
C ALA A 66 -17.19 8.72 -8.05
N CYS A 67 -17.04 9.61 -9.02
CA CYS A 67 -15.76 9.84 -9.67
C CYS A 67 -15.07 11.01 -8.99
N VAL A 68 -13.94 10.77 -8.32
CA VAL A 68 -13.20 11.79 -7.56
C VAL A 68 -11.75 11.85 -8.02
N LYS A 69 -11.00 12.87 -7.59
CA LYS A 69 -9.55 12.91 -7.78
C LYS A 69 -8.87 11.87 -6.88
N PRO A 70 -7.73 11.26 -7.29
CA PRO A 70 -6.97 10.31 -6.49
C PRO A 70 -6.74 10.72 -5.02
N ASP A 71 -6.30 11.96 -4.77
CA ASP A 71 -6.05 12.45 -3.39
C ASP A 71 -7.33 12.56 -2.57
N THR A 72 -8.46 12.94 -3.19
CA THR A 72 -9.76 13.02 -2.51
C THR A 72 -10.22 11.64 -2.11
N SER A 73 -10.06 10.67 -3.00
CA SER A 73 -10.41 9.29 -2.72
C SER A 73 -9.62 8.69 -1.56
N GLN A 74 -8.32 8.97 -1.48
CA GLN A 74 -7.50 8.55 -0.35
C GLN A 74 -8.07 9.11 0.97
N LYS A 75 -8.34 10.42 1.01
CA LYS A 75 -8.97 11.07 2.18
C LYS A 75 -10.32 10.44 2.54
N LEU A 76 -11.11 10.00 1.55
CA LEU A 76 -12.40 9.34 1.79
C LEU A 76 -12.24 7.93 2.35
N VAL A 77 -11.22 7.18 1.94
CA VAL A 77 -10.90 5.86 2.51
C VAL A 77 -10.40 6.01 3.95
N GLU A 78 -9.43 6.90 4.19
CA GLU A 78 -8.87 7.17 5.53
C GLU A 78 -9.94 7.59 6.54
N ARG A 79 -10.93 8.37 6.09
CA ARG A 79 -12.05 8.85 6.90
C ARG A 79 -13.23 7.90 6.98
N HIS A 80 -13.13 6.71 6.39
CA HIS A 80 -14.21 5.71 6.36
C HIS A 80 -15.51 6.25 5.72
N TRP A 81 -15.37 7.14 4.74
CA TRP A 81 -16.49 7.71 3.98
C TRP A 81 -16.64 7.08 2.60
N GLY A 82 -15.61 6.40 2.11
CA GLY A 82 -15.66 5.68 0.84
C GLY A 82 -14.81 4.43 0.79
N ALA A 83 -15.14 3.54 -0.15
CA ALA A 83 -14.39 2.35 -0.51
C ALA A 83 -14.07 2.36 -2.01
N THR A 84 -12.96 1.75 -2.41
CA THR A 84 -12.57 1.64 -3.82
C THR A 84 -13.39 0.55 -4.53
N VAL A 85 -13.87 0.82 -5.75
CA VAL A 85 -14.80 -0.06 -6.49
C VAL A 85 -14.07 -1.09 -7.35
N ASN A 86 -12.83 -0.78 -7.72
CA ASN A 86 -11.96 -1.66 -8.46
C ASN A 86 -10.54 -1.47 -7.90
N PRO A 87 -9.86 -2.55 -7.47
CA PRO A 87 -8.48 -2.45 -6.98
C PRO A 87 -7.49 -1.91 -8.03
N ASN A 88 -7.87 -1.86 -9.32
CA ASN A 88 -6.94 -1.65 -10.43
C ASN A 88 -7.09 -0.30 -11.18
N THR A 89 -7.91 0.66 -10.72
CA THR A 89 -8.10 1.95 -11.43
C THR A 89 -7.71 3.20 -10.65
N PHE A 90 -6.85 3.05 -9.65
CA PHE A 90 -6.01 4.13 -9.15
C PHE A 90 -4.59 3.95 -9.70
N PRO A 91 -3.92 4.99 -10.21
CA PRO A 91 -2.46 4.99 -10.34
C PRO A 91 -1.75 5.07 -8.96
N TYR A 92 -2.39 4.57 -7.90
CA TYR A 92 -1.77 4.26 -6.62
C TYR A 92 -2.40 2.96 -6.12
N ASN A 93 -1.64 1.87 -6.22
CA ASN A 93 -1.96 0.62 -5.58
C ASN A 93 -1.89 0.82 -4.07
N THR A 94 -3.00 1.14 -3.39
CA THR A 94 -3.07 1.03 -1.93
C THR A 94 -3.54 -0.36 -1.47
N LEU A 95 -3.28 -1.39 -2.28
CA LEU A 95 -3.30 -2.79 -1.88
C LEU A 95 -2.29 -3.62 -2.68
N GLU A 96 -1.15 -3.04 -3.06
CA GLU A 96 0.03 -3.83 -3.42
C GLU A 96 1.14 -3.41 -2.45
N ASN A 97 1.68 -4.39 -1.73
CA ASN A 97 2.63 -4.28 -0.62
C ASN A 97 2.04 -4.04 0.78
N SER A 98 0.71 -4.03 0.94
CA SER A 98 0.09 -4.13 2.28
C SER A 98 -0.24 -5.59 2.57
N THR A 99 0.50 -6.21 3.49
CA THR A 99 0.27 -7.60 3.91
C THR A 99 -0.38 -7.61 5.27
N THR A 100 -1.58 -8.16 5.37
CA THR A 100 -2.24 -8.45 6.64
C THR A 100 -2.10 -9.93 6.95
N GLY A 101 -1.78 -10.24 8.20
CA GLY A 101 -1.62 -11.62 8.62
C GLY A 101 -1.71 -11.79 10.13
N THR A 102 -1.58 -13.04 10.53
CA THR A 102 -1.40 -13.44 11.91
C THR A 102 -0.13 -14.27 11.98
N MET A 103 0.75 -13.98 12.93
CA MET A 103 1.98 -14.73 13.14
C MET A 103 2.09 -15.16 14.60
N ASN A 104 2.55 -16.38 14.82
CA ASN A 104 2.84 -16.88 16.15
C ASN A 104 4.08 -16.16 16.70
N ILE A 105 4.04 -15.82 17.99
CA ILE A 105 5.17 -15.19 18.67
C ILE A 105 6.01 -16.31 19.29
N THR A 106 7.18 -16.57 18.70
CA THR A 106 8.13 -17.58 19.19
C THR A 106 8.47 -17.37 20.66
N ASN A 107 8.72 -18.45 21.40
CA ASN A 107 8.91 -18.51 22.85
C ASN A 107 7.63 -18.24 23.67
N THR A 108 6.47 -18.18 23.03
CA THR A 108 5.20 -17.96 23.72
C THR A 108 4.09 -18.82 23.10
N LYS A 109 2.92 -18.83 23.75
CA LYS A 109 1.69 -19.42 23.22
C LYS A 109 0.81 -18.40 22.48
N PHE A 110 1.30 -17.19 22.28
CA PHE A 110 0.53 -16.09 21.72
C PHE A 110 0.77 -15.95 20.20
N SER A 111 -0.15 -15.23 19.57
CA SER A 111 -0.02 -14.75 18.19
C SER A 111 -0.31 -13.26 18.13
N ALA A 112 0.24 -12.59 17.12
CA ALA A 112 0.00 -11.19 16.82
C ALA A 112 -0.69 -11.06 15.48
N ASN A 113 -1.76 -10.26 15.45
CA ASN A 113 -2.36 -9.79 14.21
C ASN A 113 -1.62 -8.54 13.75
N TYR A 114 -1.32 -8.46 12.46
CA TYR A 114 -0.60 -7.34 11.89
C TYR A 114 -1.10 -6.95 10.50
N THR A 115 -0.81 -5.70 10.14
CA THR A 115 -0.85 -5.17 8.78
C THR A 115 0.44 -4.40 8.57
N ILE A 116 1.19 -4.72 7.52
CA ILE A 116 2.47 -4.08 7.20
C ILE A 116 2.48 -3.60 5.76
N THR A 117 2.91 -2.35 5.52
CA THR A 117 3.05 -1.79 4.17
C THR A 117 4.51 -1.76 3.75
N ASN A 118 4.83 -2.05 2.48
CA ASN A 118 6.18 -1.94 1.90
C ASN A 118 7.25 -2.80 2.58
N ALA A 119 6.85 -3.82 3.34
CA ALA A 119 7.76 -4.77 3.97
C ALA A 119 7.08 -6.14 4.15
N GLN A 120 7.87 -7.14 4.48
CA GLN A 120 7.42 -8.48 4.85
C GLN A 120 7.84 -8.80 6.28
N ILE A 121 6.96 -9.39 7.08
CA ILE A 121 7.34 -9.94 8.38
C ILE A 121 7.98 -11.31 8.16
N LEU A 122 9.22 -11.47 8.62
CA LEU A 122 9.95 -12.72 8.57
C LEU A 122 9.74 -13.57 9.84
N GLY A 123 9.55 -12.93 10.98
CA GLY A 123 9.38 -13.60 12.25
C GLY A 123 9.00 -12.64 13.38
N ILE A 124 8.36 -13.18 14.41
CA ILE A 124 8.09 -12.46 15.66
C ILE A 124 8.53 -13.36 16.82
N ARG A 125 9.38 -12.84 17.71
CA ARG A 125 9.85 -13.55 18.91
C ARG A 125 9.67 -12.68 20.15
N ALA A 126 9.35 -13.31 21.27
CA ALA A 126 9.42 -12.63 22.56
C ALA A 126 10.75 -12.96 23.24
N ASP A 127 11.33 -11.95 23.87
CA ASP A 127 12.31 -12.10 24.93
C ASP A 127 11.60 -11.85 26.27
N VAL A 128 11.24 -12.95 26.93
CA VAL A 128 10.51 -12.92 28.19
C VAL A 128 11.35 -12.40 29.35
N GLN A 129 12.68 -12.38 29.24
CA GLN A 129 13.57 -11.92 30.31
C GLN A 129 13.69 -10.40 30.29
N SER A 130 13.76 -9.81 29.09
CA SER A 130 13.78 -8.36 28.90
C SER A 130 12.38 -7.74 28.78
N LEU A 131 11.32 -8.55 28.77
CA LEU A 131 9.95 -8.13 28.49
C LEU A 131 9.86 -7.38 27.14
N SER A 132 10.51 -7.92 26.10
CA SER A 132 10.48 -7.32 24.76
C SER A 132 9.89 -8.26 23.71
N THR A 133 9.24 -7.67 22.70
CA THR A 133 8.76 -8.37 21.52
C THR A 133 9.48 -7.83 20.29
N ILE A 134 10.10 -8.73 19.54
CA ILE A 134 11.00 -8.39 18.44
C ILE A 134 10.37 -8.90 17.14
N VAL A 135 10.20 -7.99 16.20
CA VAL A 135 9.62 -8.23 14.86
C VAL A 135 10.75 -8.09 13.84
N THR A 136 11.08 -9.20 13.18
CA THR A 136 12.05 -9.19 12.08
C THR A 136 11.32 -8.93 10.78
N ILE A 137 11.77 -7.94 10.01
CA ILE A 137 11.15 -7.51 8.76
C ILE A 137 12.16 -7.46 7.61
N HIS A 138 11.65 -7.57 6.39
CA HIS A 138 12.37 -7.25 5.17
C HIS A 138 11.68 -6.05 4.51
N THR A 139 12.33 -4.89 4.50
CA THR A 139 11.79 -3.68 3.88
C THR A 139 12.04 -3.67 2.38
N ASN A 140 11.09 -3.10 1.65
CA ASN A 140 11.22 -2.77 0.23
C ASN A 140 11.23 -1.24 0.01
N SER A 141 10.68 -0.49 0.98
CA SER A 141 10.59 0.97 1.04
C SER A 141 10.11 1.36 2.44
N ASP A 142 10.12 2.67 2.76
CA ASP A 142 9.44 3.24 3.92
C ASP A 142 8.01 2.72 4.06
N GLY A 143 7.58 2.47 5.30
CA GLY A 143 6.30 1.83 5.54
C GLY A 143 5.80 2.02 6.97
N ASN A 144 4.77 1.26 7.29
CA ASN A 144 4.12 1.30 8.59
C ASN A 144 3.72 -0.13 8.99
N LEU A 145 4.04 -0.49 10.22
CA LEU A 145 3.60 -1.72 10.86
C LEU A 145 2.47 -1.37 11.84
N ILE A 146 1.28 -1.91 11.57
CA ILE A 146 0.19 -1.95 12.55
C ILE A 146 0.19 -3.33 13.16
N ILE A 147 0.38 -3.45 14.47
CA ILE A 147 0.48 -4.74 15.15
C ILE A 147 -0.29 -4.74 16.46
N THR A 148 -0.99 -5.85 16.73
CA THR A 148 -1.70 -6.09 18.00
C THR A 148 -0.93 -7.09 18.85
N ILE A 149 -0.38 -6.62 19.96
CA ILE A 149 0.46 -7.38 20.88
C ILE A 149 -0.32 -7.68 22.17
N PRO A 150 -0.26 -8.93 22.69
CA PRO A 150 -0.79 -9.25 24.00
C PRO A 150 -0.12 -8.43 25.11
N THR A 151 -0.92 -7.83 25.99
CA THR A 151 -0.43 -7.01 27.10
C THR A 151 0.56 -7.74 28.00
N ALA A 152 0.40 -9.06 28.16
CA ALA A 152 1.28 -9.91 28.98
C ALA A 152 2.73 -10.00 28.46
N LEU A 153 3.03 -9.56 27.24
CA LEU A 153 4.38 -9.56 26.66
C LEU A 153 5.11 -8.23 26.79
N ILE A 154 4.40 -7.16 27.16
CA ILE A 154 4.92 -5.79 27.17
C ILE A 154 4.57 -5.02 28.46
N ILE A 155 3.79 -5.62 29.35
CA ILE A 155 3.45 -5.08 30.67
C ILE A 155 3.65 -6.18 31.70
N ASP A 156 4.51 -5.95 32.69
CA ASP A 156 4.53 -6.79 33.89
C ASP A 156 3.48 -6.25 34.87
N PRO A 157 2.37 -6.97 35.09
CA PRO A 157 1.26 -6.49 35.92
C PRO A 157 1.61 -6.29 37.40
N ARG A 158 2.79 -6.76 37.85
CA ARG A 158 3.25 -6.61 39.23
C ARG A 158 3.92 -5.26 39.50
N ILE A 159 4.40 -4.60 38.45
CA ILE A 159 5.30 -3.43 38.57
C ILE A 159 4.96 -2.28 37.63
N ALA A 160 4.22 -2.53 36.54
CA ALA A 160 3.91 -1.51 35.56
C ALA A 160 2.70 -0.66 35.95
N ASN A 161 2.79 0.66 35.73
CA ASN A 161 1.63 1.52 35.80
C ASN A 161 0.76 1.25 34.55
N PRO A 162 -0.57 1.10 34.68
CA PRO A 162 -1.47 0.93 33.54
C PRO A 162 -1.37 2.02 32.47
N ASN A 163 -0.84 3.20 32.83
CA ASN A 163 -0.62 4.33 31.92
C ASN A 163 0.73 4.31 31.22
N ASP A 164 1.65 3.42 31.59
CA ASP A 164 2.96 3.35 30.97
C ASP A 164 2.83 2.90 29.51
N GLN A 165 3.69 3.49 28.68
CA GLN A 165 3.79 3.21 27.25
C GLN A 165 5.07 2.41 26.99
N PRO A 166 5.03 1.44 26.07
CA PRO A 166 6.23 0.73 25.67
C PRO A 166 7.22 1.66 24.97
N LEU A 167 8.49 1.31 25.03
CA LEU A 167 9.53 1.90 24.18
C LEU A 167 9.59 1.10 22.87
N VAL A 168 9.71 1.78 21.73
CA VAL A 168 9.84 1.12 20.43
C VAL A 168 11.16 1.52 19.80
N LEU A 169 11.96 0.52 19.40
CA LEU A 169 13.23 0.69 18.71
C LEU A 169 13.16 0.07 17.31
N GLY A 170 13.79 0.69 16.33
CA GLY A 170 14.11 0.09 15.04
C GLY A 170 15.62 0.00 14.87
N ASP A 171 16.15 -1.21 14.69
CA ASP A 171 17.59 -1.51 14.71
C ASP A 171 18.35 -0.81 15.86
N GLY A 172 17.73 -0.77 17.05
CA GLY A 172 18.29 -0.14 18.26
C GLY A 172 18.09 1.37 18.40
N MET A 173 17.46 2.04 17.42
CA MET A 173 17.15 3.47 17.46
C MET A 173 15.69 3.72 17.82
N GLU A 174 15.41 4.67 18.72
CA GLU A 174 14.04 4.96 19.15
C GLU A 174 13.15 5.45 18.01
N ILE A 175 11.95 4.87 17.92
CA ILE A 175 10.91 5.19 16.92
C ILE A 175 9.66 5.70 17.62
N ASN A 176 9.18 6.86 17.17
CA ASN A 176 7.86 7.36 17.56
C ASN A 176 6.75 6.50 16.96
N PHE A 177 5.80 6.09 17.79
CA PHE A 177 4.65 5.29 17.38
C PHE A 177 3.33 5.97 17.78
N LYS A 178 2.22 5.44 17.26
CA LYS A 178 0.87 5.80 17.70
C LYS A 178 0.18 4.61 18.32
N GLU A 179 -0.29 4.75 19.55
CA GLU A 179 -1.22 3.80 20.14
C GLU A 179 -2.60 3.97 19.48
N LEU A 180 -3.05 2.93 18.76
CA LEU A 180 -4.36 2.94 18.12
C LEU A 180 -5.45 2.42 19.07
N LYS A 181 -5.09 1.48 19.95
CA LYS A 181 -6.01 0.88 20.92
C LYS A 181 -5.26 0.26 22.09
N LYS A 182 -5.77 0.44 23.31
CA LYS A 182 -5.29 -0.24 24.52
C LYS A 182 -6.45 -0.90 25.25
N THR A 183 -6.23 -2.12 25.70
CA THR A 183 -7.13 -2.87 26.58
C THR A 183 -6.32 -3.58 27.66
N SER A 184 -6.99 -4.27 28.59
CA SER A 184 -6.31 -5.08 29.60
C SER A 184 -5.58 -6.30 29.03
N THR A 185 -5.90 -6.75 27.81
CA THR A 185 -5.37 -7.99 27.24
C THR A 185 -4.52 -7.80 25.99
N TYR A 186 -4.70 -6.70 25.26
CA TYR A 186 -3.90 -6.36 24.09
C TYR A 186 -3.74 -4.85 23.90
N GLN A 187 -2.70 -4.50 23.15
CA GLN A 187 -2.42 -3.15 22.68
C GLN A 187 -2.15 -3.19 21.17
N THR A 188 -2.71 -2.24 20.42
CA THR A 188 -2.50 -2.09 18.98
C THR A 188 -1.68 -0.83 18.73
N LEU A 189 -0.51 -1.01 18.13
CA LEU A 189 0.44 0.06 17.82
C LEU A 189 0.52 0.28 16.30
N SER A 190 0.72 1.52 15.88
CA SER A 190 1.12 1.91 14.54
C SER A 190 2.53 2.46 14.59
N ILE A 191 3.48 1.75 13.98
CA ILE A 191 4.90 2.01 14.04
C ILE A 191 5.38 2.32 12.62
N PRO A 192 5.66 3.59 12.29
CA PRO A 192 6.29 3.94 11.02
C PRO A 192 7.75 3.44 11.02
N PHE A 193 8.24 3.01 9.87
CA PHE A 193 9.64 2.65 9.68
C PHE A 193 10.16 3.19 8.35
N THR A 194 11.48 3.32 8.26
CA THR A 194 12.19 3.71 7.04
C THR A 194 12.78 2.48 6.35
N ASP A 195 13.03 2.57 5.05
CA ASP A 195 13.72 1.52 4.32
C ASP A 195 15.10 1.22 4.90
N GLY A 196 15.47 -0.05 4.92
CA GLY A 196 16.71 -0.57 5.48
C GLY A 196 16.59 -1.10 6.91
N ILE A 197 15.49 -0.83 7.61
CA ILE A 197 15.26 -1.42 8.94
C ILE A 197 15.08 -2.93 8.85
N THR A 198 15.77 -3.67 9.72
CA THR A 198 15.70 -5.14 9.75
C THR A 198 14.94 -5.68 10.96
N GLU A 199 14.91 -4.91 12.04
CA GLU A 199 14.31 -5.29 13.31
C GLU A 199 13.51 -4.13 13.92
N ILE A 200 12.32 -4.43 14.43
CA ILE A 200 11.55 -3.54 15.30
C ILE A 200 11.38 -4.24 16.65
N GLU A 201 11.89 -3.62 17.72
CA GLU A 201 11.77 -4.11 19.09
C GLU A 201 10.77 -3.25 19.88
N ILE A 202 9.77 -3.89 20.46
CA ILE A 202 8.78 -3.28 21.36
C ILE A 202 9.14 -3.72 22.77
N ILE A 203 9.74 -2.82 23.53
CA ILE A 203 10.22 -3.06 24.88
C ILE A 203 9.12 -2.66 25.86
N GLY A 204 8.68 -3.64 26.65
CA GLY A 204 7.75 -3.42 27.73
C GLY A 204 8.36 -2.61 28.86
N THR A 205 7.51 -2.03 29.68
CA THR A 205 7.96 -1.22 30.80
C THR A 205 8.41 -2.11 31.95
N ASN A 206 9.70 -2.10 32.26
CA ASN A 206 10.26 -2.66 33.47
C ASN A 206 10.89 -1.51 34.26
N LEU A 207 10.21 -1.06 35.32
CA LEU A 207 10.69 -0.14 36.37
C LEU A 207 11.72 0.95 35.96
N THR A 208 11.30 2.21 35.97
CA THR A 208 12.16 3.29 36.49
C THR A 208 11.77 3.62 37.91
#